data_AF-A0A2T4VXB2-F1
#
_entry.id   AF-A0A2T4VXB2-F1
#
_cell.length_a   1.000
_cell.length_b   1.000
_cell.length_c   1.000
_cell.angle_alpha   90.00
_cell.angle_beta   90.00
_cell.angle_gamma   90.00
#
_symmetry.space_group_name_H-M   'P 1'
#
loop_
_entity.id
_entity.type
_entity.pdbx_description
1 polymer ?
#
loop_
_entity_poly.entity_id
_entity_poly.type
_entity_poly.pdbx_seq_one_letter_code
_entity_poly.pdbx_strand_id
1 'polypeptide(L)'
;MIDIIQNDTQDQLRAFVDRLERLEEEKKIVSENIKDVYAEAKANGFDIKAIKKIVLLRKKDEQEWMEEEQILEVYLRALGMLKDE
;
A
#
# COMPACT_ATOMS: atom_id res chain seq x y z
N MET A 1 -34.54 -15.28 24.46
CA MET A 1 -33.11 -15.06 24.08
C MET A 1 -32.97 -14.15 22.85
N ILE A 2 -33.95 -13.28 22.58
CA ILE A 2 -33.88 -12.20 21.58
C ILE A 2 -34.49 -10.95 22.22
N ASP A 3 -34.03 -10.59 23.43
CA ASP A 3 -34.50 -9.38 24.16
C ASP A 3 -33.32 -8.64 24.82
N ILE A 4 -32.09 -8.85 24.33
CA ILE A 4 -30.87 -8.23 24.87
C ILE A 4 -30.13 -7.44 23.78
N ILE A 5 -30.86 -6.72 22.94
CA ILE A 5 -30.29 -5.58 22.24
C ILE A 5 -31.13 -4.40 22.72
N GLN A 6 -30.67 -3.77 23.81
CA GLN A 6 -31.24 -2.51 24.26
C GLN A 6 -31.13 -1.50 23.10
N ASN A 7 -32.10 -0.59 22.93
CA ASN A 7 -32.12 0.38 21.83
C ASN A 7 -30.75 1.06 21.62
N ASP A 8 -30.04 1.37 22.71
CA ASP A 8 -28.70 1.96 22.70
C ASP A 8 -27.65 1.08 21.98
N THR A 9 -27.69 -0.24 22.15
CA THR A 9 -26.80 -1.16 21.42
C THR A 9 -27.14 -1.27 19.94
N GLN A 10 -28.40 -1.12 19.56
CA GLN A 10 -28.81 -1.10 18.14
C GLN A 10 -28.35 0.19 17.46
N ASP A 11 -28.46 1.32 18.13
CA ASP A 11 -28.05 2.62 17.60
C ASP A 11 -26.52 2.76 17.51
N GLN A 12 -25.78 2.19 18.47
CA GLN A 12 -24.32 2.09 18.37
C GLN A 12 -23.88 1.24 17.17
N LEU A 13 -24.53 0.09 16.95
CA LEU A 13 -24.23 -0.76 15.80
C LEU A 13 -24.49 -0.03 14.48
N ARG A 14 -25.62 0.68 14.35
CA ARG A 14 -25.92 1.53 13.19
C ARG A 14 -24.83 2.58 12.98
N ALA A 15 -24.44 3.30 14.03
CA ALA A 15 -23.39 4.31 13.94
C ALA A 15 -22.03 3.74 13.50
N PHE A 16 -21.68 2.52 13.90
CA PHE A 16 -20.47 1.86 13.39
C PHE A 16 -20.58 1.47 11.91
N VAL A 17 -21.72 0.90 11.51
CA VAL A 17 -21.98 0.51 10.11
C VAL A 17 -21.92 1.72 9.19
N ASP A 18 -22.66 2.78 9.51
CA ASP A 18 -22.71 4.00 8.69
C ASP A 18 -21.31 4.63 8.51
N ARG A 19 -20.49 4.62 9.57
CA ARG A 19 -19.10 5.12 9.51
C ARG A 19 -18.22 4.23 8.64
N LEU A 20 -18.37 2.91 8.72
CA LEU A 20 -17.60 1.95 7.91
C LEU A 20 -17.97 2.03 6.44
N GLU A 21 -19.26 2.13 6.10
CA GLU A 21 -19.72 2.28 4.72
C GLU A 21 -19.16 3.56 4.09
N ARG A 22 -19.18 4.67 4.84
CA ARG A 22 -18.56 5.92 4.38
C ARG A 22 -17.06 5.76 4.13
N LEU A 23 -16.34 5.13 5.05
CA LEU A 23 -14.89 4.89 4.92
C LEU A 23 -14.57 3.95 3.74
N GLU A 24 -15.41 2.96 3.46
CA GLU A 24 -15.23 2.08 2.31
C GLU A 24 -15.46 2.81 0.98
N GLU A 25 -16.44 3.73 0.90
CA GLU A 25 -16.60 4.58 -0.29
C GLU A 25 -15.42 5.55 -0.47
N GLU A 26 -14.96 6.19 0.60
CA GLU A 26 -13.75 7.03 0.57
C GLU A 26 -12.52 6.24 0.08
N LYS A 27 -12.34 5.01 0.58
CA LYS A 27 -11.26 4.11 0.17
C LYS A 27 -11.37 3.71 -1.30
N LYS A 28 -12.59 3.50 -1.81
CA LYS A 28 -12.83 3.21 -3.23
C LYS A 28 -12.43 4.39 -4.11
N ILE A 29 -12.84 5.61 -3.76
CA ILE A 29 -12.45 6.83 -4.49
C ILE A 29 -10.92 6.97 -4.51
N VAL A 30 -10.26 6.78 -3.37
CA VAL A 30 -8.78 6.81 -3.31
C VAL A 30 -8.16 5.71 -4.18
N SER A 31 -8.73 4.51 -4.20
CA SER A 31 -8.26 3.42 -5.04
C SER A 31 -8.38 3.73 -6.53
N GLU A 32 -9.47 4.36 -6.94
CA GLU A 32 -9.69 4.82 -8.33
C GLU A 32 -8.67 5.89 -8.71
N ASN A 33 -8.49 6.91 -7.87
CA ASN A 33 -7.47 7.95 -8.09
C ASN A 33 -6.05 7.37 -8.22
N ILE A 34 -5.70 6.36 -7.40
CA ILE A 34 -4.40 5.67 -7.50
C ILE A 34 -4.27 4.94 -8.85
N LYS A 35 -5.34 4.30 -9.33
CA LYS A 35 -5.33 3.62 -10.64
C LYS A 35 -5.13 4.62 -11.77
N ASP A 36 -5.78 5.77 -11.70
CA ASP A 36 -5.67 6.82 -12.73
C ASP A 36 -4.24 7.37 -12.81
N VAL A 37 -3.58 7.61 -11.67
CA VAL A 37 -2.16 8.02 -11.64
C VAL A 37 -1.26 6.97 -12.28
N TYR A 38 -1.48 5.68 -11.99
CA TYR A 38 -0.72 4.62 -12.66
C TYR A 38 -1.04 4.51 -14.16
N ALA A 39 -2.28 4.77 -14.56
CA ALA A 39 -2.64 4.78 -15.98
C ALA A 39 -1.97 5.94 -16.72
N GLU A 40 -1.96 7.13 -16.13
CA GLU A 40 -1.26 8.31 -16.64
C GLU A 40 0.25 8.05 -16.76
N ALA A 41 0.90 7.51 -15.72
CA ALA A 41 2.30 7.15 -15.78
C ALA A 41 2.59 6.16 -16.92
N LYS A 42 1.70 5.18 -17.14
CA LYS A 42 1.84 4.21 -18.24
C LYS A 42 1.70 4.88 -19.60
N ALA A 43 0.74 5.79 -19.75
CA ALA A 43 0.53 6.55 -20.99
C ALA A 43 1.72 7.44 -21.34
N ASN A 44 2.42 7.96 -20.31
CA ASN A 44 3.65 8.73 -20.45
C ASN A 44 4.92 7.86 -20.63
N GLY A 45 4.78 6.53 -20.74
CA GLY A 45 5.88 5.61 -21.05
C GLY A 45 6.67 5.10 -19.85
N PHE A 46 6.20 5.31 -18.61
CA PHE A 46 6.87 4.77 -17.42
C PHE A 46 6.53 3.30 -17.15
N ASP A 47 7.48 2.55 -16.59
CA ASP A 47 7.26 1.19 -16.11
C ASP A 47 6.51 1.17 -14.75
N ILE A 48 5.28 0.69 -14.77
CA ILE A 48 4.41 0.64 -13.59
C ILE A 48 4.89 -0.34 -12.52
N LYS A 49 5.58 -1.42 -12.89
CA LYS A 49 6.14 -2.35 -11.90
C LYS A 49 7.29 -1.70 -11.14
N ALA A 50 8.15 -0.96 -11.84
CA ALA A 50 9.23 -0.19 -11.22
C ALA A 50 8.69 0.88 -10.27
N ILE A 51 7.70 1.68 -10.70
CA ILE A 51 7.07 2.70 -9.82
C ILE A 51 6.44 2.05 -8.59
N LYS A 52 5.68 0.96 -8.75
CA LYS A 52 5.09 0.24 -7.60
C LYS A 52 6.16 -0.26 -6.63
N LYS A 53 7.28 -0.79 -7.14
CA LYS A 53 8.43 -1.16 -6.32
C LYS A 53 8.87 0.06 -5.52
N ILE A 54 9.23 1.17 -6.19
CA ILE A 54 9.69 2.42 -5.55
C ILE A 54 8.73 2.91 -4.47
N VAL A 55 7.42 2.94 -4.72
CA VAL A 55 6.43 3.36 -3.71
C VAL A 55 6.46 2.46 -2.47
N LEU A 56 6.68 1.14 -2.63
CA LEU A 56 6.85 0.23 -1.49
C LEU A 56 8.18 0.47 -0.77
N LEU A 57 9.27 0.75 -1.49
CA LEU A 57 10.58 1.04 -0.90
C LEU A 57 10.50 2.29 -0.03
N ARG A 58 9.84 3.34 -0.53
CA ARG A 58 9.65 4.61 0.17
C ARG A 58 8.75 4.54 1.41
N LYS A 59 8.10 3.40 1.65
CA LYS A 59 7.34 3.15 2.89
C LYS A 59 8.19 2.49 3.98
N LYS A 60 9.33 1.90 3.62
CA LYS A 60 10.27 1.34 4.59
C LYS A 60 11.05 2.47 5.25
N ASP A 61 11.63 2.18 6.41
CA ASP A 61 12.65 3.05 7.00
C ASP A 61 13.88 3.10 6.07
N GLU A 62 14.43 4.31 5.90
CA GLU A 62 15.55 4.53 4.97
C GLU A 62 16.81 3.79 5.42
N GLN A 63 17.06 3.70 6.73
CA GLN A 63 18.23 3.02 7.25
C GLN A 63 18.10 1.51 7.05
N GLU A 64 16.94 0.93 7.38
CA GLU A 64 16.66 -0.49 7.14
C GLU A 64 16.83 -0.86 5.66
N TRP A 65 16.32 -0.01 4.76
CA TRP A 65 16.48 -0.18 3.32
C TRP A 65 17.96 -0.22 2.88
N MET A 66 18.75 0.75 3.35
CA MET A 66 20.16 0.87 2.96
C MET A 66 20.98 -0.32 3.46
N GLU A 67 20.69 -0.81 4.65
CA GLU A 67 21.32 -2.02 5.19
C GLU A 67 20.95 -3.26 4.35
N GLU A 68 19.68 -3.44 3.97
CA GLU A 68 19.24 -4.51 3.06
C GLU A 68 19.94 -4.43 1.70
N GLU A 69 20.05 -3.23 1.10
CA GLU A 69 20.70 -3.04 -0.20
C GLU A 69 22.20 -3.33 -0.15
N GLN A 70 22.90 -2.92 0.89
CA GLN A 70 24.32 -3.22 1.08
C GLN A 70 24.58 -4.73 1.12
N ILE A 71 23.76 -5.47 1.88
CA ILE A 71 23.87 -6.93 1.97
C ILE A 71 23.58 -7.58 0.61
N LEU A 72 22.52 -7.14 -0.06
CA LEU A 72 22.15 -7.64 -1.38
C LEU A 72 23.28 -7.40 -2.40
N GLU A 73 23.88 -6.21 -2.39
CA GLU A 73 24.98 -5.86 -3.26
C GLU A 73 26.18 -6.81 -3.07
N VAL A 74 26.57 -7.07 -1.81
CA VAL A 74 27.63 -8.03 -1.47
C VAL A 74 27.33 -9.40 -2.08
N TYR A 75 26.09 -9.89 -1.95
CA TYR A 75 25.71 -11.18 -2.51
C TYR A 75 25.68 -11.19 -4.04
N LEU A 76 25.20 -10.12 -4.67
CA LEU A 76 25.19 -10.02 -6.13
C LEU A 76 26.60 -9.97 -6.72
N ARG A 77 27.53 -9.27 -6.07
CA ARG A 77 28.96 -9.28 -6.43
C ARG A 77 29.56 -10.67 -6.26
N ALA A 78 29.32 -11.33 -5.13
CA ALA A 78 29.82 -12.68 -4.88
C ALA A 78 29.30 -13.72 -5.90
N LEU A 79 28.08 -13.51 -6.43
CA LEU A 79 27.49 -14.34 -7.47
C LEU A 79 27.88 -13.94 -8.90
N GLY A 80 28.70 -12.89 -9.08
CA GLY A 80 29.08 -12.35 -10.39
C GLY A 80 27.92 -11.70 -11.17
N MET A 81 26.82 -11.40 -10.48
CA MET A 81 25.63 -10.75 -11.05
C MET A 81 25.75 -9.21 -11.08
N LEU A 82 26.68 -8.66 -10.30
CA LEU A 82 27.10 -7.27 -10.36
C LEU A 82 28.60 -7.24 -10.67
N LYS A 83 29.00 -6.43 -11.65
CA LYS A 83 30.42 -6.26 -11.98
C LYS A 83 31.02 -5.23 -11.04
N ASP A 84 32.24 -5.50 -10.59
CA ASP A 84 33.11 -4.46 -10.07
C ASP A 84 33.50 -3.57 -11.27
N GLU A 85 33.26 -2.25 -11.17
CA GLU A 85 33.77 -1.28 -12.16
C GLU A 85 35.31 -1.23 -12.16
#